data_AF-A0A919MFZ0-F1
#
_entry.id   AF-A0A919MFZ0-F1
#
_cell.length_a   1.000
_cell.length_b   1.000
_cell.length_c   1.000
_cell.angle_alpha   90.00
_cell.angle_beta   90.00
_cell.angle_gamma   90.00
#
_symmetry.space_group_name_H-M   'P 1'
#
loop_
_entity.id
_entity.type
_entity.pdbx_description
1 polymer ?
#
loop_
_entity_poly.entity_id
_entity_poly.type
_entity_poly.pdbx_seq_one_letter_code
_entity_poly.pdbx_strand_id
1 'polypeptide(L)'
;MSLHGCSPTEAGLPSTTAAVLVGGLDSGLRAKAVAALRVAFANTDVQVRDAAGTPDLNGDEPGNIVNRNLRGAGLQLELTTPLRDRMFLTNTRKDRGSTVLQPFTDFVTATRAALAG
;
A
#
# COMPACT_ATOMS: atom_id res chain seq x y z
N MET A 1 -8.07 3.39 -7.69
CA MET A 1 -7.16 2.91 -6.64
C MET A 1 -7.95 2.70 -5.37
N SER A 2 -7.64 1.66 -4.59
CA SER A 2 -8.18 1.45 -3.25
C SER A 2 -7.06 1.36 -2.21
N LEU A 3 -7.37 1.76 -0.98
CA LEU A 3 -6.47 1.68 0.18
C LEU A 3 -7.11 0.78 1.23
N HIS A 4 -6.32 -0.16 1.72
CA HIS A 4 -6.76 -1.16 2.68
C HIS A 4 -5.72 -1.34 3.77
N GLY A 5 -6.13 -1.97 4.87
CA GLY A 5 -5.24 -2.36 5.94
C GLY A 5 -5.31 -3.87 6.13
N CYS A 6 -4.15 -4.49 6.28
CA CYS A 6 -4.03 -5.91 6.63
C CYS A 6 -3.17 -6.08 7.90
N SER A 7 -3.19 -7.27 8.47
CA SER A 7 -2.19 -7.74 9.40
C SER A 7 -0.96 -8.28 8.64
N PRO A 8 0.23 -8.27 9.25
CA PRO A 8 1.38 -8.94 8.65
C PRO A 8 1.15 -10.44 8.41
N THR A 9 0.35 -11.11 9.25
CA THR A 9 0.03 -12.53 9.10
C THR A 9 -0.77 -12.81 7.82
N GLU A 10 -1.79 -12.01 7.51
CA GLU A 10 -2.52 -12.10 6.23
C GLU A 10 -1.59 -11.89 5.04
N ALA A 11 -0.56 -11.07 5.20
CA ALA A 11 0.49 -10.84 4.19
C ALA A 11 1.59 -11.93 4.15
N GLY A 12 1.51 -12.98 4.98
CA GLY A 12 2.56 -13.99 5.08
C GLY A 12 3.89 -13.45 5.61
N LEU A 13 3.83 -12.46 6.50
CA LEU A 13 4.98 -11.76 7.09
C LEU A 13 5.03 -11.93 8.63
N PRO A 14 6.22 -11.80 9.24
CA PRO A 14 6.33 -11.70 10.70
C PRO A 14 5.45 -10.59 11.29
N SER A 15 4.88 -10.82 12.47
CA SER A 15 3.85 -9.96 13.09
C SER A 15 4.26 -8.50 13.32
N THR A 16 5.55 -8.19 13.32
CA THR A 16 6.10 -6.84 13.52
C THR A 16 6.44 -6.12 12.20
N THR A 17 6.22 -6.76 11.05
CA THR A 17 6.67 -6.24 9.75
C THR A 17 5.83 -5.06 9.28
N ALA A 18 6.47 -3.91 9.09
CA ALA A 18 5.91 -2.78 8.36
C ALA A 18 6.05 -3.04 6.86
N ALA A 19 4.93 -3.09 6.13
CA ALA A 19 4.95 -3.34 4.69
C ALA A 19 3.79 -2.68 3.95
N VAL A 20 4.01 -2.43 2.66
CA VAL A 20 2.98 -2.15 1.66
C VAL A 20 2.99 -3.29 0.64
N LEU A 21 1.84 -3.91 0.43
CA LEU A 21 1.62 -4.85 -0.67
C LEU A 21 0.85 -4.14 -1.78
N VAL A 22 1.31 -4.30 -3.02
CA VAL A 22 0.80 -3.57 -4.19
C VAL A 22 0.17 -4.57 -5.15
N GLY A 23 -1.15 -4.51 -5.29
CA GLY A 23 -1.96 -5.41 -6.13
C GLY A 23 -2.82 -4.66 -7.16
N GLY A 24 -3.84 -5.34 -7.69
CA GLY A 24 -4.77 -4.83 -8.69
C GLY A 24 -4.44 -5.29 -10.11
N LEU A 25 -5.44 -5.28 -11.00
CA LEU A 25 -5.29 -5.72 -12.40
C LEU A 25 -4.50 -4.75 -13.29
N ASP A 26 -4.28 -3.50 -12.88
CA ASP A 26 -3.47 -2.54 -13.66
C ASP A 26 -1.97 -2.82 -13.44
N SER A 27 -1.42 -3.75 -14.21
CA SER A 27 -0.03 -4.18 -14.08
C SER A 27 0.98 -3.06 -14.33
N GLY A 28 0.67 -2.13 -15.24
CA GLY A 28 1.51 -0.97 -15.52
C GLY A 28 1.56 -0.01 -14.34
N LEU A 29 0.40 0.34 -13.78
CA LEU A 29 0.32 1.20 -12.60
C LEU A 29 0.89 0.51 -11.35
N ARG A 30 0.71 -0.80 -11.20
CA ARG A 30 1.33 -1.60 -10.12
C ARG A 30 2.85 -1.51 -10.16
N ALA A 31 3.46 -1.71 -11.33
CA ALA A 31 4.91 -1.61 -11.49
C ALA A 31 5.44 -0.20 -11.13
N LYS A 32 4.74 0.86 -11.56
CA LYS A 32 5.07 2.25 -11.20
C LYS A 32 4.97 2.47 -9.69
N ALA A 33 3.91 2.00 -9.05
CA ALA A 33 3.70 2.12 -7.62
C ALA A 33 4.78 1.38 -6.81
N VAL A 34 5.11 0.13 -7.18
CA VAL A 34 6.20 -0.63 -6.55
C VAL A 34 7.52 0.12 -6.66
N ALA A 35 7.86 0.64 -7.84
CA ALA A 35 9.11 1.38 -8.04
C ALA A 35 9.17 2.65 -7.19
N ALA A 36 8.11 3.47 -7.21
CA ALA A 36 8.04 4.71 -6.44
C ALA A 36 8.12 4.47 -4.93
N LEU A 37 7.38 3.48 -4.42
CA LEU A 37 7.38 3.11 -3.01
C LEU A 37 8.73 2.55 -2.56
N ARG A 38 9.40 1.74 -3.41
CA ARG A 38 10.74 1.23 -3.10
C ARG A 38 11.77 2.36 -2.96
N VAL A 39 11.70 3.38 -3.83
CA VAL A 39 12.56 4.55 -3.71
C VAL A 39 12.27 5.31 -2.41
N ALA A 40 10.99 5.55 -2.10
CA ALA A 40 10.61 6.28 -0.90
C ALA A 40 11.03 5.58 0.41
N PHE A 41 11.00 4.25 0.43
CA PHE A 41 11.33 3.45 1.61
C PHE A 41 12.75 2.85 1.60
N ALA A 42 13.61 3.21 0.64
CA ALA A 42 14.92 2.58 0.41
C ALA A 42 15.85 2.58 1.64
N ASN A 43 15.72 3.58 2.52
CA ASN A 43 16.54 3.74 3.73
C ASN A 43 15.77 3.41 5.01
N THR A 44 14.74 2.57 4.91
CA THR A 44 13.89 2.16 6.03
C THR A 44 13.80 0.63 6.07
N ASP A 45 13.23 0.08 7.14
CA ASP A 45 12.88 -1.33 7.27
C ASP A 45 11.47 -1.65 6.69
N VAL A 46 10.81 -0.69 6.03
CA VAL A 46 9.50 -0.91 5.40
C VAL A 46 9.66 -1.74 4.13
N GLN A 47 8.96 -2.88 4.08
CA GLN A 47 8.96 -3.75 2.91
C GLN A 47 7.95 -3.28 1.86
N VAL A 48 8.33 -3.29 0.59
CA VAL A 48 7.43 -3.05 -0.54
C VAL A 48 7.36 -4.30 -1.40
N ARG A 49 6.19 -4.93 -1.46
CA ARG A 49 5.96 -6.18 -2.18
C ARG A 49 4.98 -6.00 -3.32
N ASP A 50 5.31 -6.56 -4.48
CA ASP A 50 4.30 -6.83 -5.51
C ASP A 50 3.43 -7.99 -5.00
N ALA A 51 2.12 -7.76 -4.91
CA ALA A 51 1.14 -8.67 -4.35
C ALA A 51 0.56 -9.63 -5.38
N ALA A 52 0.99 -9.62 -6.65
CA ALA A 52 0.39 -10.45 -7.70
C ALA A 52 0.31 -11.95 -7.34
N GLY A 53 1.26 -12.45 -6.54
CA GLY A 53 1.29 -13.83 -6.05
C GLY A 53 0.87 -14.00 -4.58
N THR A 54 0.21 -13.02 -3.97
CA THR A 54 -0.27 -13.07 -2.58
C THR A 54 -1.78 -13.28 -2.59
N PRO A 55 -2.27 -14.52 -2.39
CA PRO A 55 -3.70 -14.80 -2.35
C PRO A 55 -4.43 -13.87 -1.37
N ASP A 56 -5.69 -13.54 -1.69
CA ASP A 56 -6.58 -12.65 -0.93
C ASP A 56 -6.17 -11.16 -0.86
N LEU A 57 -4.90 -10.82 -1.14
CA LEU A 57 -4.38 -9.44 -1.12
C LEU A 57 -3.90 -8.94 -2.50
N ASN A 58 -3.91 -9.81 -3.51
CA ASN A 58 -3.47 -9.50 -4.87
C ASN A 58 -4.42 -8.55 -5.62
N GLY A 59 -5.69 -8.47 -5.24
CA GLY A 59 -6.70 -7.57 -5.81
C GLY A 59 -6.96 -7.79 -7.30
N ASP A 60 -6.71 -8.99 -7.83
CA ASP A 60 -6.75 -9.28 -9.28
C ASP A 60 -8.10 -9.80 -9.77
N GLU A 61 -9.06 -10.05 -8.88
CA GLU A 61 -10.41 -10.46 -9.29
C GLU A 61 -11.11 -9.36 -10.11
N PRO A 62 -11.65 -9.65 -11.31
CA PRO A 62 -12.42 -8.68 -12.09
C PRO A 62 -13.64 -8.12 -11.34
N GLY A 63 -14.19 -8.92 -10.41
CA GLY A 63 -15.31 -8.52 -9.55
C GLY A 63 -14.93 -7.59 -8.40
N ASN A 64 -13.64 -7.49 -8.04
CA ASN A 64 -13.18 -6.57 -7.00
C ASN A 64 -13.48 -5.12 -7.41
N ILE A 65 -14.02 -4.33 -6.48
CA ILE A 65 -14.45 -2.95 -6.73
C ILE A 65 -13.33 -2.07 -7.31
N VAL A 66 -12.07 -2.36 -7.00
CA VAL A 66 -10.92 -1.61 -7.52
C VAL A 66 -10.79 -1.73 -9.04
N ASN A 67 -11.22 -2.87 -9.62
CA ASN A 67 -11.15 -3.20 -11.04
C ASN A 67 -12.43 -2.84 -11.80
N ARG A 68 -13.53 -2.54 -11.10
CA ARG A 68 -14.83 -2.14 -11.70
C ARG A 68 -14.86 -0.67 -12.11
N ASN A 69 -13.83 -0.25 -12.83
CA ASN A 69 -13.69 1.08 -13.41
C ASN A 69 -13.69 1.01 -14.95
N LEU A 70 -13.62 2.16 -15.64
CA LEU A 70 -13.70 2.22 -17.11
C LEU A 70 -12.60 1.43 -17.83
N ARG A 71 -11.46 1.18 -17.18
CA ARG A 71 -10.35 0.39 -17.74
C ARG A 71 -10.45 -1.11 -17.41
N GLY A 72 -11.37 -1.51 -16.54
CA GLY A 72 -11.44 -2.88 -16.03
C GLY A 72 -10.25 -3.28 -15.15
N ALA A 73 -9.40 -2.32 -14.76
CA ALA A 73 -8.12 -2.58 -14.11
C ALA A 73 -7.78 -1.49 -13.11
N GLY A 74 -7.47 -1.88 -11.87
CA GLY A 74 -7.20 -0.96 -10.76
C GLY A 74 -5.87 -1.23 -10.06
N LEU A 75 -5.57 -0.39 -9.07
CA LEU A 75 -4.43 -0.50 -8.15
C LEU A 75 -4.97 -0.63 -6.72
N GLN A 76 -4.58 -1.69 -6.02
CA GLN A 76 -4.88 -1.90 -4.60
C GLN A 76 -3.60 -1.78 -3.78
N LEU A 77 -3.66 -1.04 -2.67
CA LEU A 77 -2.55 -0.92 -1.71
C LEU A 77 -3.01 -1.44 -0.35
N GLU A 78 -2.34 -2.47 0.14
CA GLU A 78 -2.57 -3.08 1.46
C GLU A 78 -1.45 -2.66 2.41
N LEU A 79 -1.79 -1.96 3.50
CA LEU A 79 -0.82 -1.47 4.48
C LEU A 79 -0.92 -2.28 5.77
N THR A 80 0.20 -2.89 6.17
CA THR A 80 0.21 -3.68 7.42
C THR A 80 -0.03 -2.80 8.65
N THR A 81 -0.60 -3.36 9.72
CA THR A 81 -0.80 -2.66 10.99
C THR A 81 0.46 -1.95 11.49
N PRO A 82 1.65 -2.59 11.54
CA PRO A 82 2.88 -1.92 11.99
C PRO A 82 3.27 -0.71 11.13
N LEU A 83 3.03 -0.74 9.81
CA LEU A 83 3.29 0.43 8.97
C LEU A 83 2.32 1.56 9.29
N ARG A 84 1.02 1.26 9.39
CA ARG A 84 -0.01 2.26 9.70
C ARG A 84 0.21 2.91 11.06
N ASP A 85 0.71 2.17 12.05
CA ASP A 85 1.05 2.73 13.36
C ASP A 85 2.25 3.68 13.31
N ARG A 86 3.26 3.39 12.47
CA ARG A 86 4.44 4.26 12.28
C ARG A 86 4.16 5.54 11.51
N MET A 87 3.02 5.63 10.84
CA MET A 87 2.62 6.81 10.07
C MET A 87 2.16 7.98 10.96
N PHE A 88 1.89 7.74 12.24
CA PHE A 88 1.34 8.73 13.15
C PHE A 88 2.03 8.69 14.51
N LEU A 89 2.21 9.84 15.16
CA LEU A 89 2.65 9.88 16.56
C LEU A 89 1.61 9.24 17.47
N THR A 90 0.32 9.48 17.19
CA THR A 90 -0.81 8.89 17.90
C THR A 90 -1.82 8.35 16.90
N ASN A 91 -1.81 7.03 16.67
CA ASN A 91 -2.70 6.39 15.71
C ASN A 91 -4.11 6.11 16.28
N THR A 92 -4.84 7.18 16.62
CA THR A 92 -6.26 7.11 16.98
C THR A 92 -7.12 7.80 15.93
N ARG A 93 -8.43 7.56 15.96
CA ARG A 93 -9.36 8.28 15.07
C ARG A 93 -9.33 9.80 15.23
N LYS A 94 -9.16 10.27 16.47
CA LYS A 94 -9.15 11.70 16.79
C LYS A 94 -7.85 12.36 16.34
N ASP A 95 -6.71 11.69 16.53
CA ASP A 95 -5.40 12.36 16.48
C ASP A 95 -4.64 12.13 15.17
N ARG A 96 -4.96 11.07 14.40
CA ARG A 96 -4.23 10.74 13.14
C ARG A 96 -4.30 11.84 12.07
N GLY A 97 -5.29 12.74 12.15
CA GLY A 97 -5.42 13.88 11.25
C GLY A 97 -4.41 15.01 11.49
N SER A 98 -3.78 15.06 12.68
CA SER A 98 -2.85 16.12 13.08
C SER A 98 -1.49 15.61 13.55
N THR A 99 -1.30 14.30 13.62
CA THR A 99 -0.09 13.66 14.16
C THR A 99 0.71 12.89 13.10
N VAL A 100 0.62 13.29 11.83
CA VAL A 100 1.32 12.63 10.72
C VAL A 100 2.84 12.67 10.88
N LEU A 101 3.49 11.56 10.57
CA LEU A 101 4.95 11.41 10.57
C LEU A 101 5.48 11.20 9.15
N GLN A 102 6.81 11.21 9.00
CA GLN A 102 7.49 11.10 7.71
C GLN A 102 7.04 9.88 6.86
N PRO A 103 6.86 8.66 7.42
CA PRO A 103 6.40 7.52 6.62
C PRO A 103 5.04 7.72 5.93
N PHE A 104 4.15 8.53 6.52
CA PHE A 104 2.89 8.91 5.88
C PHE A 104 3.13 9.78 4.65
N THR A 105 3.96 10.82 4.81
CA THR A 105 4.31 11.75 3.73
C THR A 105 5.05 11.05 2.60
N ASP A 106 5.96 10.14 2.91
CA ASP A 106 6.69 9.34 1.94
C ASP A 106 5.74 8.45 1.13
N PHE A 107 4.83 7.75 1.81
CA PHE A 107 3.80 6.93 1.17
C PHE A 107 2.90 7.76 0.24
N VAL A 108 2.40 8.91 0.71
CA VAL A 108 1.53 9.79 -0.08
C VAL A 108 2.26 10.33 -1.30
N THR A 109 3.50 10.82 -1.12
CA THR A 109 4.32 11.35 -2.22
C THR A 109 4.59 10.30 -3.28
N ALA A 110 5.03 9.10 -2.86
CA ALA A 110 5.30 7.98 -3.76
C ALA A 110 4.04 7.54 -4.53
N THR A 111 2.90 7.44 -3.84
CA THR A 111 1.62 7.06 -4.46
C THR A 111 1.17 8.10 -5.47
N ARG A 112 1.31 9.40 -5.16
CA ARG A 112 1.00 10.49 -6.11
C ARG A 112 1.92 10.46 -7.33
N ALA A 113 3.22 10.22 -7.14
CA ALA A 113 4.18 10.10 -8.24
C ALA A 113 3.83 8.95 -9.18
N ALA A 114 3.41 7.79 -8.65
CA ALA A 114 2.97 6.66 -9.45
C ALA A 114 1.71 6.94 -10.28
N LEU A 115 0.78 7.75 -9.75
CA LEU A 115 -0.46 8.12 -10.43
C LEU A 115 -0.29 9.23 -11.48
N ALA A 116 0.75 10.05 -11.37
CA ALA A 116 0.98 11.19 -12.24
C ALA A 116 1.69 10.84 -13.56
N GLY A 117 2.30 9.65 -13.65
CA GLY A 117 3.01 9.17 -14.84
C GLY A 117 2.23 8.14 -15.63
#